data_AF-A0A543DRM5-F1
#
_entry.id   AF-A0A543DRM5-F1
#
_cell.length_a   1.000
_cell.length_b   1.000
_cell.length_c   1.000
_cell.angle_alpha   90.00
_cell.angle_beta   90.00
_cell.angle_gamma   90.00
#
_symmetry.space_group_name_H-M   'P 1'
#
loop_
_entity.id
_entity.type
_entity.pdbx_description
1 polymer ?
#
loop_
_entity_poly.entity_id
_entity_poly.type
_entity_poly.pdbx_seq_one_letter_code
_entity_poly.pdbx_strand_id
1 'polypeptide(L)'
;MENTRRQGRPALGLPVLALVGLALLAAPRVVLHDLDLIQEGTVVNALFVFVPPLVWIAVAVLRRVPNPFLTVLVIGAIYGVLLAVGHQLLWHVSFPDGTPRLGGNLGDVPPATSEVVVRGFAAVGSVFTGVLVGAVSGLVAWGVGKLRR
;
A
#
# COMPACT_ATOMS: atom_id res chain seq x y z
N MET A 1 -41.31 13.54 -18.55
CA MET A 1 -40.02 13.86 -17.91
C MET A 1 -39.30 12.54 -17.63
N GLU A 2 -38.49 12.12 -18.59
CA GLU A 2 -37.73 10.86 -18.57
C GLU A 2 -36.54 11.02 -17.61
N ASN A 3 -36.64 10.45 -16.40
CA ASN A 3 -35.54 10.46 -15.45
C ASN A 3 -34.67 9.21 -15.65
N THR A 4 -33.93 9.16 -16.76
CA THR A 4 -32.89 8.15 -17.01
C THR A 4 -31.77 8.32 -15.99
N ARG A 5 -31.91 7.68 -14.82
CA ARG A 5 -30.74 7.38 -13.98
C ARG A 5 -29.88 6.40 -14.77
N ARG A 6 -28.88 6.90 -15.50
CA ARG A 6 -27.70 6.11 -15.82
C ARG A 6 -27.09 5.69 -14.49
N GLN A 7 -27.50 4.54 -13.96
CA GLN A 7 -26.75 3.86 -12.92
C GLN A 7 -25.41 3.49 -13.57
N GLY A 8 -24.44 4.40 -13.44
CA GLY A 8 -23.08 4.16 -13.90
C GLY A 8 -22.60 2.89 -13.21
N ARG A 9 -22.23 1.88 -14.00
CA ARG A 9 -21.57 0.69 -13.45
C ARG A 9 -20.43 1.17 -12.57
N PRO A 10 -20.29 0.67 -11.34
CA PRO A 10 -19.22 1.12 -10.45
C PRO A 10 -17.89 0.97 -11.18
N ALA A 11 -17.10 2.05 -11.21
CA ALA A 11 -15.81 2.09 -11.92
C ALA A 11 -14.84 1.02 -11.40
N LEU A 12 -15.03 0.62 -10.14
CA LEU A 12 -14.35 -0.47 -9.45
C LEU A 12 -15.22 -1.73 -9.57
N GLY A 13 -14.69 -2.80 -10.15
CA GLY A 13 -15.43 -4.06 -10.37
C GLY A 13 -15.53 -4.96 -9.15
N LEU A 14 -15.21 -4.45 -7.95
CA LEU A 14 -15.23 -5.19 -6.68
C LEU A 14 -15.87 -4.33 -5.58
N PRO A 15 -16.56 -4.93 -4.60
CA PRO A 15 -17.10 -4.21 -3.46
C PRO A 15 -15.96 -3.66 -2.58
N VAL A 16 -16.20 -2.55 -1.88
CA VAL A 16 -15.21 -1.88 -1.00
C VAL A 16 -14.58 -2.86 0.00
N LEU A 17 -15.39 -3.74 0.59
CA LEU A 17 -14.89 -4.74 1.53
C LEU A 17 -13.85 -5.69 0.92
N ALA A 18 -14.01 -6.06 -0.36
CA ALA A 18 -13.03 -6.88 -1.06
C ALA A 18 -11.73 -6.09 -1.34
N LEU A 19 -11.81 -4.80 -1.65
CA LEU A 19 -10.63 -3.95 -1.84
C LEU A 19 -9.82 -3.84 -0.55
N VAL A 20 -10.50 -3.59 0.57
CA VAL A 20 -9.89 -3.53 1.90
C VAL A 20 -9.31 -4.89 2.29
N GLY A 21 -10.06 -5.98 2.11
CA GLY A 21 -9.59 -7.33 2.41
C GLY A 21 -8.34 -7.72 1.61
N LEU A 22 -8.29 -7.37 0.33
CA LEU A 22 -7.11 -7.59 -0.50
C LEU A 22 -5.92 -6.76 -0.02
N ALA A 23 -6.11 -5.48 0.30
CA ALA A 23 -5.05 -4.63 0.83
C ALA A 23 -4.49 -5.17 2.16
N LEU A 24 -5.37 -5.69 3.02
CA LEU A 24 -4.99 -6.29 4.31
C LEU A 24 -4.10 -7.53 4.16
N LEU A 25 -4.07 -8.22 3.02
CA LEU A 25 -3.15 -9.34 2.80
C LEU A 25 -1.67 -8.92 2.89
N ALA A 26 -1.36 -7.66 2.58
CA ALA A 26 -0.01 -7.13 2.63
C ALA A 26 0.33 -6.48 4.00
N ALA A 27 -0.65 -6.25 4.86
CA ALA A 27 -0.45 -5.61 6.16
C ALA A 27 0.38 -6.43 7.17
N PRO A 28 0.24 -7.78 7.26
CA PRO A 28 1.06 -8.57 8.18
C PRO A 28 2.55 -8.39 8.01
N ARG A 29 3.02 -8.15 6.77
CA ARG A 29 4.44 -7.92 6.49
C ARG A 29 4.99 -6.75 7.30
N VAL A 30 4.23 -5.67 7.43
CA VAL A 30 4.66 -4.44 8.11
C VAL A 30 4.95 -4.75 9.57
N VAL A 31 4.03 -5.46 10.23
CA VAL A 31 4.19 -5.87 11.63
C VAL A 31 5.37 -6.81 11.78
N LEU A 32 5.49 -7.83 10.93
CA LEU A 32 6.57 -8.82 11.02
C LEU A 32 7.94 -8.20 10.74
N HIS A 33 8.02 -7.27 9.79
CA HIS A 33 9.26 -6.59 9.40
C HIS A 33 9.70 -5.57 10.45
N ASP A 34 8.80 -4.73 10.96
CA ASP A 34 9.12 -3.73 11.99
C ASP A 34 9.46 -4.38 13.34
N LEU A 35 8.94 -5.59 13.63
CA LEU A 35 9.32 -6.39 14.80
C LEU A 35 10.62 -7.19 14.59
N ASP A 36 11.28 -7.05 13.44
CA ASP A 36 12.48 -7.80 13.04
C ASP A 36 12.31 -9.34 13.04
N LEU A 37 11.06 -9.81 12.89
CA LEU A 37 10.73 -11.24 12.83
C LEU A 37 11.02 -11.85 11.45
N ILE A 38 11.01 -11.02 10.40
CA ILE A 38 11.38 -11.42 9.05
C ILE A 38 12.52 -10.53 8.54
N GLN A 39 13.64 -11.16 8.17
CA GLN A 39 14.82 -10.44 7.72
C GLN A 39 14.75 -10.19 6.21
N GLU A 40 15.25 -9.03 5.79
CA GLU A 40 15.41 -8.70 4.38
C GLU A 40 16.35 -9.68 3.67
N GLY A 41 16.14 -9.90 2.37
CA GLY A 41 16.90 -10.88 1.59
C GLY A 41 16.53 -12.36 1.83
N THR A 42 15.67 -12.67 2.80
CA THR A 42 15.17 -14.03 3.01
C THR A 42 14.02 -14.38 2.06
N VAL A 43 13.86 -15.69 1.79
CA VAL A 43 12.73 -16.22 1.01
C VAL A 43 11.40 -15.88 1.70
N VAL A 44 11.34 -15.92 3.03
CA VAL A 44 10.12 -15.61 3.79
C VAL A 44 9.70 -14.16 3.58
N ASN A 45 10.61 -13.20 3.70
CA ASN A 45 10.29 -11.79 3.39
C ASN A 45 9.87 -11.63 1.93
N ALA A 46 10.53 -12.31 0.98
CA ALA A 46 10.15 -12.26 -0.43
C ALA A 46 8.71 -12.74 -0.66
N LEU A 47 8.25 -13.80 0.03
CA LEU A 47 6.85 -14.24 -0.05
C LEU A 47 5.89 -13.13 0.39
N PHE A 48 6.17 -12.47 1.52
CA PHE A 48 5.32 -11.37 2.00
C PHE A 48 5.36 -10.13 1.10
N VAL A 49 6.45 -9.91 0.36
CA VAL A 49 6.57 -8.82 -0.63
C VAL A 49 5.74 -9.12 -1.88
N PHE A 50 5.89 -10.32 -2.46
CA PHE A 50 5.38 -10.61 -3.79
C PHE A 50 4.01 -11.28 -3.81
N VAL A 51 3.67 -12.10 -2.81
CA VAL A 51 2.40 -12.84 -2.79
C VAL A 51 1.18 -11.90 -2.78
N PRO A 52 1.10 -10.86 -1.93
CA PRO A 52 -0.10 -10.01 -1.92
C PRO A 52 -0.36 -9.30 -3.25
N PRO A 53 0.62 -8.60 -3.89
CA PRO A 53 0.42 -8.02 -5.22
C PRO A 53 0.03 -9.05 -6.29
N LEU A 54 0.63 -10.25 -6.27
CA LEU A 54 0.25 -11.33 -7.18
C LEU A 54 -1.21 -11.77 -7.00
N VAL A 55 -1.68 -11.85 -5.75
CA VAL A 55 -3.09 -12.15 -5.44
C VAL A 55 -4.00 -11.03 -5.95
N TRP A 56 -3.64 -9.75 -5.79
CA TRP A 56 -4.43 -8.63 -6.31
C TRP A 56 -4.59 -8.72 -7.84
N ILE A 57 -3.49 -8.97 -8.55
CA ILE A 57 -3.46 -9.16 -10.00
C ILE A 57 -4.33 -10.34 -10.39
N ALA A 58 -4.13 -11.50 -9.75
CA ALA A 58 -4.89 -12.72 -10.04
C ALA A 58 -6.39 -12.48 -9.87
N VAL A 59 -6.83 -11.86 -8.78
CA VAL A 59 -8.24 -11.54 -8.54
C VAL A 59 -8.77 -10.59 -9.60
N ALA A 60 -8.06 -9.50 -9.93
CA ALA A 60 -8.50 -8.54 -10.94
C ALA A 60 -8.69 -9.19 -12.32
N VAL A 61 -7.76 -10.06 -12.73
CA VAL A 61 -7.81 -10.77 -14.01
C VAL A 61 -8.88 -11.86 -14.01
N LEU A 62 -8.92 -12.72 -12.99
CA LEU A 62 -9.84 -13.86 -12.92
C LEU A 62 -11.30 -13.40 -12.80
N ARG A 63 -11.55 -12.31 -12.06
CA ARG A 63 -12.89 -11.72 -11.91
C ARG A 63 -13.28 -10.82 -13.08
N ARG A 64 -12.41 -10.67 -14.11
CA ARG A 64 -12.64 -9.85 -15.30
C ARG A 64 -13.10 -8.44 -14.96
N VAL A 65 -12.45 -7.82 -13.98
CA VAL A 65 -12.79 -6.49 -13.48
C VAL A 65 -12.81 -5.49 -14.65
N PRO A 66 -13.79 -4.58 -14.76
CA PRO A 66 -13.91 -3.67 -15.90
C PRO A 66 -12.68 -2.77 -16.08
N ASN A 67 -12.14 -2.26 -14.97
CA ASN A 67 -10.92 -1.46 -14.94
C ASN A 67 -9.90 -2.08 -13.95
N PRO A 68 -9.09 -3.05 -14.40
CA PRO A 68 -8.14 -3.75 -13.53
C PRO A 68 -7.04 -2.82 -13.02
N PHE A 69 -6.56 -1.89 -13.84
CA PHE A 69 -5.56 -0.91 -13.42
C PHE A 69 -6.05 -0.07 -12.23
N LEU A 70 -7.19 0.62 -12.40
CA LEU A 70 -7.74 1.47 -11.33
C LEU A 70 -8.08 0.67 -10.08
N THR A 71 -8.60 -0.55 -10.23
CA THR A 71 -8.95 -1.40 -9.10
C THR A 71 -7.73 -1.79 -8.27
N VAL A 72 -6.65 -2.24 -8.91
CA VAL A 72 -5.41 -2.60 -8.21
C VAL A 72 -4.68 -1.37 -7.68
N LEU A 73 -4.74 -0.24 -8.39
CA LEU A 73 -4.22 1.04 -7.90
C LEU A 73 -4.88 1.46 -6.59
N VAL A 74 -6.21 1.34 -6.48
CA VAL A 74 -6.96 1.64 -5.25
C VAL A 74 -6.58 0.69 -4.12
N ILE A 75 -6.42 -0.61 -4.41
CA ILE A 75 -5.93 -1.58 -3.40
C ILE A 75 -4.54 -1.16 -2.90
N GLY A 76 -3.63 -0.78 -3.80
CA GLY A 76 -2.30 -0.28 -3.44
C GLY A 76 -2.34 1.01 -2.61
N ALA A 77 -3.26 1.93 -2.91
CA ALA A 77 -3.43 3.15 -2.12
C ALA A 77 -3.93 2.84 -0.69
N ILE A 78 -4.91 1.94 -0.55
CA ILE A 78 -5.39 1.48 0.76
C ILE A 78 -4.23 0.81 1.53
N TYR A 79 -3.47 -0.04 0.85
CA TYR A 79 -2.28 -0.66 1.43
C TYR A 79 -1.24 0.38 1.88
N GLY A 80 -0.99 1.43 1.09
CA GLY A 80 -0.09 2.52 1.46
C GLY A 80 -0.52 3.27 2.72
N VAL A 81 -1.82 3.44 2.93
CA VAL A 81 -2.36 3.99 4.19
C VAL A 81 -2.15 3.01 5.35
N LEU A 82 -2.39 1.71 5.15
CA LEU A 82 -2.14 0.68 6.17
C LEU A 82 -0.65 0.61 6.55
N LEU A 83 0.25 0.75 5.58
CA LEU A 83 1.70 0.87 5.80
C LEU A 83 2.01 2.08 6.67
N ALA A 84 1.49 3.25 6.31
CA ALA A 84 1.71 4.47 7.08
C ALA A 84 1.26 4.27 8.53
N VAL A 85 0.03 3.76 8.74
CA VAL A 85 -0.50 3.47 10.08
C VAL A 85 0.39 2.46 10.83
N GLY A 86 0.81 1.37 10.18
CA GLY A 86 1.69 0.37 10.78
C GLY A 86 2.99 0.98 11.32
N HIS A 87 3.72 1.71 10.48
CA HIS A 87 4.95 2.37 10.91
C HIS A 87 4.72 3.43 11.99
N GLN A 88 3.60 4.16 11.95
CA GLN A 88 3.29 5.12 13.01
C GLN A 88 2.96 4.45 14.36
N LEU A 89 2.30 3.29 14.34
CA LEU A 89 2.00 2.52 15.54
C LEU A 89 3.23 1.80 16.11
N LEU A 90 4.11 1.31 15.24
CA LEU A 90 5.34 0.58 15.59
C LEU A 90 6.56 1.49 15.73
N TRP A 91 6.38 2.80 15.68
CA TRP A 91 7.46 3.79 15.62
C TRP A 91 8.54 3.61 16.70
N HIS A 92 8.12 3.37 17.95
CA HIS A 92 9.03 3.19 19.08
C HIS A 92 9.74 1.84 19.10
N VAL A 93 9.24 0.85 18.34
CA VAL A 93 9.95 -0.41 18.13
C VAL A 93 11.07 -0.21 17.11
N SER A 94 10.78 0.48 16.01
CA SER A 94 11.78 0.77 14.96
C SER A 94 12.84 1.78 15.41
N PHE A 95 12.48 2.69 16.32
CA PHE A 95 13.38 3.72 16.86
C PHE A 95 13.36 3.72 18.40
N PRO A 96 13.99 2.73 19.05
CA PRO A 96 13.97 2.59 20.51
C PRO A 96 14.69 3.75 21.22
N ASP A 97 15.72 4.31 20.59
CA ASP A 97 16.48 5.45 21.10
C ASP A 97 15.83 6.82 20.76
N GLY A 98 14.64 6.79 20.17
CA GLY A 98 13.91 7.97 19.72
C GLY A 98 14.10 8.31 18.24
N THR A 99 13.27 9.23 17.75
CA THR A 99 13.22 9.61 16.33
C THR A 99 14.56 10.22 15.86
N PRO A 100 15.08 9.84 14.67
CA PRO A 100 16.27 10.45 14.10
C PRO A 100 16.19 11.98 14.04
N ARG A 101 17.30 12.63 14.41
CA ARG A 101 17.44 14.09 14.36
C ARG A 101 17.64 14.55 12.92
N LEU A 102 17.03 15.68 12.56
CA LEU A 102 17.36 16.37 11.31
C LEU A 102 18.82 16.85 11.36
N GLY A 103 19.48 16.89 10.20
CA GLY A 103 20.89 17.27 10.06
C GLY A 103 21.10 18.59 9.30
N GLY A 104 22.37 18.98 9.13
CA GLY A 104 22.76 20.18 8.38
C GLY A 104 22.16 21.46 8.97
N ASN A 105 21.59 22.31 8.12
CA ASN A 105 20.95 23.58 8.53
C ASN A 105 19.72 23.41 9.44
N LEU A 106 19.28 22.17 9.68
CA LEU A 106 18.15 21.84 10.56
C LEU A 106 18.60 21.12 11.84
N GLY A 107 19.91 21.01 12.10
CA GLY A 107 20.46 20.28 13.25
C GLY A 107 19.98 20.80 14.62
N ASP A 108 19.77 22.12 14.71
CA ASP A 108 19.44 22.80 15.97
C ASP A 108 17.92 22.92 16.23
N VAL A 109 17.09 22.35 15.36
CA VAL A 109 15.63 22.40 15.57
C VAL A 109 15.21 21.61 16.83
N PRO A 110 14.10 21.99 17.47
CA PRO A 110 13.57 21.24 18.60
C PRO A 110 13.33 19.76 18.26
N PRO A 111 13.53 18.82 19.21
CA PRO A 111 13.29 17.39 18.98
C PRO A 111 11.90 17.07 18.41
N ALA A 112 10.87 17.75 18.94
CA ALA A 112 9.50 17.62 18.44
C ALA A 112 9.37 17.98 16.95
N THR A 113 10.11 18.97 16.47
CA THR A 113 10.11 19.35 15.05
C THR A 113 10.73 18.26 14.18
N SER A 114 11.86 17.68 14.61
CA SER A 114 12.47 16.54 13.90
C SER A 114 11.50 15.36 13.85
N GLU A 115 10.82 15.08 14.96
CA GLU A 115 9.85 14.00 15.01
C GLU A 115 8.69 14.19 14.03
N VAL A 116 8.04 15.35 14.06
CA VAL A 116 6.91 15.65 13.16
C VAL A 116 7.33 15.53 11.69
N VAL A 117 8.49 16.07 11.33
CA VAL A 117 8.99 16.02 9.96
C VAL A 117 9.30 14.59 9.54
N VAL A 118 10.09 13.85 10.32
CA VAL A 118 10.52 12.49 9.98
C VAL A 118 9.32 11.53 9.91
N ARG A 119 8.40 11.61 10.87
CA ARG A 119 7.15 10.83 10.86
C ARG A 119 6.26 11.20 9.67
N GLY A 120 6.16 12.48 9.33
CA GLY A 120 5.44 12.98 8.16
C GLY A 120 6.01 12.41 6.85
N PHE A 121 7.33 12.45 6.68
CA PHE A 121 8.00 11.86 5.52
C PHE A 121 7.79 10.34 5.44
N ALA A 122 7.88 9.63 6.56
CA ALA A 122 7.60 8.20 6.61
C ALA A 122 6.16 7.87 6.20
N ALA A 123 5.18 8.66 6.68
CA ALA A 123 3.77 8.47 6.32
C ALA A 123 3.51 8.74 4.83
N VAL A 124 4.02 9.85 4.28
CA VAL A 124 3.88 10.17 2.84
C VAL A 124 4.60 9.13 1.98
N GLY A 125 5.82 8.73 2.37
CA GLY A 125 6.59 7.70 1.70
C GLY A 125 5.89 6.35 1.68
N SER A 126 5.19 6.00 2.76
CA SER A 126 4.39 4.77 2.85
C SER A 126 3.22 4.77 1.86
N VAL A 127 2.47 5.88 1.80
CA VAL A 127 1.36 6.03 0.84
C VAL A 127 1.88 6.00 -0.59
N PHE A 128 2.96 6.74 -0.86
CA PHE A 128 3.61 6.76 -2.18
C PHE A 128 4.07 5.36 -2.60
N THR A 129 4.68 4.60 -1.69
CA THR A 129 5.10 3.21 -1.94
C THR A 129 3.90 2.32 -2.29
N GLY A 130 2.81 2.40 -1.51
CA GLY A 130 1.60 1.62 -1.81
C GLY A 130 0.97 1.98 -3.17
N VAL A 131 0.91 3.26 -3.51
CA VAL A 131 0.44 3.75 -4.82
C VAL A 131 1.34 3.23 -5.94
N LEU A 132 2.66 3.27 -5.79
CA LEU A 132 3.62 2.78 -6.79
C LEU A 132 3.46 1.28 -7.02
N VAL A 133 3.37 0.48 -5.94
CA VAL A 133 3.13 -0.97 -6.01
C VAL A 133 1.79 -1.25 -6.70
N GLY A 134 0.74 -0.51 -6.34
CA GLY A 134 -0.59 -0.61 -6.96
C GLY A 134 -0.58 -0.23 -8.44
N ALA A 135 0.13 0.80 -8.83
CA ALA A 135 0.26 1.25 -10.21
C ALA A 135 0.98 0.21 -11.09
N VAL A 136 2.14 -0.27 -10.63
CA VAL A 136 2.91 -1.31 -11.34
C VAL A 136 2.09 -2.59 -11.47
N SER A 137 1.51 -3.06 -10.36
CA SER A 137 0.69 -4.28 -10.36
C SER A 137 -0.58 -4.11 -11.21
N GLY A 138 -1.20 -2.94 -11.18
CA GLY A 138 -2.36 -2.61 -11.99
C GLY A 138 -2.04 -2.59 -13.50
N LEU A 139 -0.87 -2.10 -13.89
CA LEU A 139 -0.41 -2.16 -15.29
C LEU A 139 -0.23 -3.61 -15.74
N VAL A 140 0.35 -4.45 -14.89
CA VAL A 140 0.48 -5.90 -15.15
C VAL A 140 -0.89 -6.55 -15.30
N ALA A 141 -1.82 -6.30 -14.36
CA ALA A 141 -3.17 -6.85 -14.40
C ALA A 141 -3.93 -6.42 -15.66
N TRP A 142 -3.78 -5.16 -16.06
CA TRP A 142 -4.35 -4.64 -17.31
C TRP A 142 -3.76 -5.32 -18.54
N GLY A 143 -2.42 -5.44 -18.62
CA GLY A 143 -1.73 -6.09 -19.74
C GLY A 143 -2.13 -7.56 -19.89
N VAL A 144 -2.13 -8.33 -18.79
CA VAL A 144 -2.60 -9.72 -18.78
C VAL A 144 -4.08 -9.82 -19.14
N GLY A 145 -4.92 -8.90 -18.64
CA GLY A 145 -6.34 -8.85 -18.95
C GLY A 145 -6.62 -8.60 -20.44
N LYS A 146 -5.76 -7.84 -21.13
CA LYS A 146 -5.86 -7.60 -22.57
C LYS A 146 -5.49 -8.82 -23.41
N LEU A 147 -4.52 -9.62 -22.96
CA LEU A 147 -4.09 -10.86 -23.64
C LEU A 147 -5.11 -12.00 -23.53
N ARG A 148 -6.01 -11.96 -22.54
CA ARG A 148 -7.03 -13.00 -22.30
C ARG A 148 -8.41 -12.68 -22.90
N ARG A 149 -8.56 -11.55 -23.58
CA ARG A 149 -9.79 -11.13 -24.27
C ARG A 149 -9.60 -11.29 -25.77
#